data_AF-A0A6N6Q1U1-F1
#
_entry.id   AF-A0A6N6Q1U1-F1
#
_cell.length_a   1.000
_cell.length_b   1.000
_cell.length_c   1.000
_cell.angle_alpha   90.00
_cell.angle_beta   90.00
_cell.angle_gamma   90.00
#
_symmetry.space_group_name_H-M   'P 1'
#
loop_
_entity.id
_entity.type
_entity.pdbx_description
1 polymer ?
#
loop_
_entity_poly.entity_id
_entity_poly.type
_entity_poly.pdbx_seq_one_letter_code
_entity_poly.pdbx_strand_id
1 'polypeptide(L)' 'MKIRKNDSSVSQSKGREFSCSKCGHSNANNATVCTSCGSHLFIKCRKCRANNQRTQSVCKECGTSLHR' A
#
# COMPACT_ATOMS: atom_id res chain seq x y z
N MET A 1 3.93 22.10 -31.69
CA MET A 1 5.07 21.32 -31.15
C MET A 1 4.65 20.67 -29.84
N LYS A 2 4.76 19.34 -29.74
CA LYS A 2 4.42 18.53 -28.54
C LYS A 2 5.58 18.59 -27.54
N ILE A 3 5.43 19.31 -26.42
CA ILE A 3 6.46 19.40 -25.37
C ILE A 3 5.76 19.70 -24.03
N ARG A 4 5.95 19.07 -22.88
CA ARG A 4 6.45 17.76 -22.42
C ARG A 4 5.74 17.54 -21.07
N LYS A 5 5.50 16.29 -20.71
CA LYS A 5 4.71 15.85 -19.56
C LYS A 5 5.22 16.46 -18.25
N ASN A 6 4.26 16.98 -17.48
CA ASN A 6 4.32 17.29 -16.07
C ASN A 6 4.82 16.06 -15.29
N ASP A 7 6.09 16.02 -14.94
CA ASP A 7 6.64 15.03 -14.01
C ASP A 7 6.87 15.74 -12.68
N SER A 8 5.86 15.60 -11.81
CA SER A 8 5.88 16.05 -10.44
C SER A 8 7.07 15.41 -9.74
N SER A 9 8.15 16.20 -9.63
CA SER A 9 9.32 15.92 -8.83
C SER A 9 8.94 15.99 -7.35
N VAL A 10 8.21 14.99 -6.85
CA VAL A 10 7.98 14.81 -5.42
C VAL A 10 9.18 14.10 -4.83
N SER A 11 10.10 14.93 -4.38
CA SER A 11 11.09 14.75 -3.32
C SER A 11 10.92 13.46 -2.52
N GLN A 12 11.72 12.46 -2.90
CA GLN A 12 11.94 11.21 -2.17
C GLN A 12 12.63 11.50 -0.84
N SER A 13 11.83 11.66 0.22
CA SER A 13 12.29 11.49 1.60
C SER A 13 11.92 10.07 2.04
N LYS A 14 12.95 9.28 2.31
CA LYS A 14 12.94 7.82 2.54
C LYS A 14 12.18 7.41 3.83
N GLY A 15 10.87 7.60 3.87
CA GLY A 15 9.95 6.81 4.70
C GLY A 15 9.33 5.73 3.82
N ARG A 16 9.19 4.49 4.30
CA ARG A 16 8.44 3.45 3.56
C ARG A 16 6.96 3.84 3.49
N GLU A 17 6.57 4.66 2.53
CA GLU A 17 5.18 5.01 2.31
C GLU A 17 4.44 3.84 1.65
N PHE A 18 3.19 3.60 2.08
CA PHE A 18 2.35 2.54 1.56
C PHE A 18 1.14 3.11 0.85
N SER A 19 0.96 2.71 -0.41
CA SER A 19 -0.18 3.14 -1.22
C SER A 19 -1.44 2.39 -0.80
N CYS A 20 -2.55 3.11 -0.67
CA CYS A 20 -3.84 2.51 -0.38
C CYS A 20 -4.33 1.75 -1.61
N SER A 21 -4.61 0.45 -1.47
CA SER A 21 -5.16 -0.36 -2.58
C SER A 21 -6.57 0.05 -3.02
N LYS A 22 -7.28 0.88 -2.23
CA LYS A 22 -8.64 1.35 -2.52
C LYS A 22 -8.66 2.67 -3.29
N CYS A 23 -7.83 3.64 -2.89
CA CYS A 23 -7.86 5.00 -3.45
C CYS A 23 -6.51 5.49 -4.00
N GLY A 24 -5.43 4.73 -3.86
CA GLY A 24 -4.09 5.09 -4.33
C GLY A 24 -3.32 6.08 -3.44
N HIS A 25 -3.93 6.63 -2.38
CA HIS A 25 -3.26 7.58 -1.48
C HIS A 25 -2.02 6.98 -0.81
N SER A 26 -0.93 7.73 -0.76
CA SER A 26 0.29 7.37 -0.02
C SER A 26 0.11 7.62 1.47
N ASN A 27 0.38 6.60 2.28
CA ASN A 27 0.25 6.67 3.74
C ASN A 27 1.60 6.43 4.41
N ALA A 28 1.79 6.98 5.60
CA ALA A 28 2.97 6.73 6.42
C ALA A 28 3.13 5.24 6.79
N ASN A 29 4.36 4.83 7.08
CA ASN A 29 4.71 3.42 7.38
C ASN A 29 3.98 2.83 8.61
N ASN A 30 3.58 3.69 9.54
CA ASN A 30 2.92 3.36 10.79
C ASN A 30 1.39 3.46 10.69
N ALA A 31 0.84 3.91 9.56
CA ALA A 31 -0.59 4.02 9.35
C ALA A 31 -1.21 2.62 9.19
N THR A 32 -2.21 2.30 10.01
CA THR A 32 -2.96 1.04 9.91
C THR A 32 -4.21 1.17 9.01
N VAL A 33 -4.70 2.41 8.87
CA VAL A 33 -5.84 2.81 8.06
C VAL A 33 -5.44 3.97 7.15
N CYS A 34 -6.10 4.07 6.00
CA CYS A 34 -5.86 5.15 5.04
C CYS A 34 -6.41 6.46 5.61
N THR A 35 -5.56 7.48 5.70
CA THR A 35 -5.95 8.82 6.19
C THR A 35 -6.90 9.53 5.23
N SER A 36 -6.88 9.17 3.95
CA SER A 36 -7.73 9.77 2.92
C SER A 36 -9.10 9.09 2.79
N CYS A 37 -9.19 7.76 2.87
CA CYS A 37 -10.44 7.02 2.58
C CYS A 37 -10.92 6.08 3.69
N GLY A 38 -10.19 6.00 4.81
CA GLY A 38 -10.52 5.16 5.97
C GLY A 38 -10.33 3.65 5.78
N SER A 39 -9.89 3.18 4.61
CA SER A 39 -9.69 1.74 4.37
C SER A 39 -8.50 1.18 5.14
N HIS A 40 -8.62 -0.04 5.68
CA HIS A 40 -7.48 -0.76 6.27
C HIS A 40 -6.37 -0.99 5.25
N LEU A 41 -5.14 -0.66 5.63
CA LEU A 41 -3.95 -0.81 4.79
C LEU A 41 -3.31 -2.20 4.91
N PHE A 42 -3.66 -2.94 5.96
CA PHE A 42 -3.15 -4.28 6.23
C PHE A 42 -4.28 -5.32 6.28
N ILE A 43 -3.91 -6.58 6.08
CA ILE A 43 -4.75 -7.76 6.17
C ILE A 43 -3.99 -8.88 6.89
N LYS A 44 -4.69 -9.59 7.78
CA LYS A 44 -4.15 -10.81 8.40
C LYS A 44 -4.34 -11.99 7.46
N CYS A 45 -3.29 -12.76 7.24
CA CYS A 45 -3.37 -13.99 6.47
C CYS A 45 -4.31 -14.98 7.18
N ARG A 46 -5.30 -15.55 6.46
CA ARG A 46 -6.21 -16.56 7.03
C ARG A 46 -5.51 -17.88 7.38
N LYS A 47 -4.37 -18.18 6.74
CA LYS A 47 -3.62 -19.43 6.95
C LYS A 47 -2.62 -19.34 8.12
N CYS A 48 -1.71 -18.35 8.10
CA CYS A 48 -0.64 -18.24 9.11
C CYS A 48 -0.80 -17.05 10.07
N ARG A 49 -1.88 -16.25 9.95
CA ARG A 49 -2.16 -15.04 10.76
C ARG A 49 -1.13 -13.90 10.66
N ALA A 50 -0.15 -14.01 9.78
CA ALA A 50 0.82 -12.95 9.53
C ALA A 50 0.12 -11.65 9.08
N ASN A 51 0.69 -10.51 9.47
CA ASN A 51 0.23 -9.20 9.03
C ASN A 51 0.87 -8.85 7.69
N ASN A 52 0.05 -8.65 6.66
CA ASN A 52 0.47 -8.38 5.29
C ASN A 52 -0.18 -7.11 4.79
N GLN A 53 0.42 -6.48 3.79
CA GLN A 53 -0.15 -5.27 3.20
C GLN A 53 -1.26 -5.63 2.25
N ARG A 54 -2.31 -4.80 2.20
CA ARG A 54 -3.44 -5.02 1.29
C ARG A 54 -3.05 -4.81 -0.18
N THR A 55 -1.94 -4.13 -0.44
CA THR A 55 -1.34 -4.05 -1.78
C THR A 55 -0.72 -5.37 -2.23
N GLN A 56 -0.44 -6.30 -1.32
CA GLN A 56 0.09 -7.62 -1.65
C GLN A 56 -1.05 -8.58 -1.99
N SER A 57 -0.87 -9.34 -3.08
CA SER A 57 -1.78 -10.41 -3.48
C SER A 57 -1.50 -11.73 -2.75
N VAL A 58 -0.31 -11.91 -2.19
CA VAL A 58 0.16 -13.13 -1.53
C VAL A 58 0.81 -12.86 -0.18
N CYS A 59 0.71 -13.82 0.73
CA CYS A 59 1.29 -13.74 2.04
C CYS A 59 2.81 -13.89 1.97
N LYS A 60 3.55 -12.92 2.52
CA LYS A 60 5.02 -12.96 2.54
C LYS A 60 5.61 -14.09 3.40
N GLU A 61 4.84 -14.60 4.36
CA GLU A 61 5.31 -15.63 5.29
C GLU A 61 5.00 -17.05 4.80
N CYS A 62 3.83 -17.29 4.20
CA CYS A 62 3.39 -18.65 3.84
C CYS A 62 2.99 -18.83 2.37
N GLY A 63 3.06 -17.78 1.55
CA GLY A 63 2.75 -17.83 0.11
C GLY A 63 1.26 -17.92 -0.26
N THR A 64 0.35 -18.11 0.71
CA THR A 64 -1.09 -18.17 0.43
C THR A 64 -1.63 -16.83 -0.09
N SER A 65 -2.59 -16.89 -1.02
CA SER A 65 -3.30 -15.72 -1.55
C SER A 65 -4.03 -14.94 -0.44
N LEU A 66 -3.91 -13.61 -0.49
CA LEU A 66 -4.51 -12.67 0.47
C LEU A 66 -5.82 -12.05 -0.04
N HIS A 67 -6.45 -12.68 -1.03
CA HIS A 67 -7.71 -12.22 -1.59
C HIS A 67 -8.81 -12.30 -0.52
N ARG A 68 -9.61 -11.23 -0.40
CA ARG A 68 -10.65 -11.12 0.62
C ARG A 68 -11.83 -12.03 0.28
#